data_AF-A0A5N8XHZ9-F1
#
_entry.id   AF-A0A5N8XHZ9-F1
#
_cell.length_a   1.000
_cell.length_b   1.000
_cell.length_c   1.000
_cell.angle_alpha   90.00
_cell.angle_beta   90.00
_cell.angle_gamma   90.00
#
_symmetry.space_group_name_H-M   'P 1'
#
loop_
_entity.id
_entity.type
_entity.pdbx_description
1 polymer ?
#
loop_
_entity_poly.entity_id
_entity_poly.type
_entity_poly.pdbx_seq_one_letter_code
_entity_poly.pdbx_strand_id
1 'polypeptide(L)' 'MAAKEATEMSKNAKIAAGGAAVGIILLILLPFPFWANLLILLGIPAAAYLMLDPSQRRRLRRVSRKELGR' A
#
# COMPACT_ATOMS: atom_id res chain seq x y z
N MET A 1 -12.19 4.02 -26.32
CA MET A 1 -12.91 4.42 -25.09
C MET A 1 -12.57 3.53 -23.88
N ALA A 2 -12.30 2.23 -24.07
CA ALA A 2 -11.98 1.27 -23.00
C ALA A 2 -10.64 1.44 -22.25
N ALA A 3 -9.73 2.30 -22.72
CA ALA A 3 -8.41 2.46 -22.10
C ALA A 3 -8.41 3.38 -20.85
N LYS A 4 -9.44 4.21 -20.66
CA LYS A 4 -9.52 5.15 -19.52
C LYS A 4 -10.01 4.52 -18.21
N GLU A 5 -10.64 3.34 -18.26
CA GLU A 5 -11.28 2.74 -17.06
C GLU A 5 -10.31 1.90 -16.22
N ALA A 6 -9.19 1.44 -16.79
CA ALA A 6 -8.25 0.56 -16.09
C ALA A 6 -7.43 1.26 -14.98
N THR A 7 -7.56 2.58 -14.83
CA THR A 7 -6.80 3.42 -13.89
C THR A 7 -7.68 4.32 -13.02
N GLU A 8 -9.00 4.13 -12.97
CA GLU A 8 -9.82 4.81 -11.97
C GLU A 8 -9.83 4.03 -10.66
N MET A 9 -8.80 4.24 -9.84
CA MET A 9 -8.89 3.88 -8.43
C MET A 9 -10.07 4.62 -7.82
N SER A 10 -11.01 3.88 -7.21
CA SER A 10 -12.25 4.45 -6.67
C SER A 10 -11.92 5.64 -5.77
N LYS A 11 -12.76 6.69 -5.79
CA LYS A 11 -12.52 7.90 -4.98
C LYS A 11 -12.24 7.56 -3.52
N ASN A 12 -12.94 6.55 -3.00
CA ASN A 12 -12.76 6.04 -1.64
C ASN A 12 -11.38 5.38 -1.42
N ALA A 13 -10.87 4.63 -2.41
CA ALA A 13 -9.53 4.04 -2.35
C ALA A 13 -8.42 5.10 -2.42
N LYS A 14 -8.59 6.18 -3.19
CA LYS A 14 -7.70 7.36 -3.17
C LYS A 14 -7.68 8.05 -1.81
N ILE A 15 -8.85 8.23 -1.21
CA ILE A 15 -8.99 8.84 0.11
C ILE A 15 -8.37 7.95 1.18
N ALA A 16 -8.61 6.64 1.14
CA ALA A 16 -8.04 5.69 2.09
C ALA A 16 -6.50 5.60 1.98
N ALA A 17 -5.96 5.57 0.77
CA ALA A 17 -4.52 5.58 0.53
C ALA A 17 -3.86 6.90 1.00
N GLY A 18 -4.52 8.04 0.73
CA GLY A 18 -4.07 9.36 1.21
C GLY A 18 -4.09 9.45 2.74
N GLY A 19 -5.15 8.98 3.38
CA GLY A 19 -5.26 8.93 4.84
C GLY A 19 -4.21 8.02 5.49
N ALA A 20 -3.93 6.86 4.90
CA ALA A 20 -2.88 5.96 5.36
C ALA A 20 -1.48 6.59 5.24
N ALA A 21 -1.18 7.24 4.11
CA ALA A 21 0.10 7.92 3.90
C ALA A 21 0.31 9.06 4.91
N VAL A 22 -0.71 9.90 5.14
CA VAL A 22 -0.65 10.99 6.12
C VAL A 22 -0.51 10.45 7.55
N GLY A 23 -1.22 9.38 7.90
CA GLY A 23 -1.09 8.71 9.20
C GLY A 23 0.32 8.16 9.45
N ILE A 24 0.94 7.55 8.44
CA ILE A 24 2.33 7.06 8.52
C ILE A 24 3.30 8.21 8.72
N ILE A 25 3.15 9.32 8.00
CA ILE A 25 4.01 10.50 8.12
C ILE A 25 3.89 11.10 9.53
N LEU A 26 2.67 11.26 10.05
CA LEU A 26 2.42 11.75 11.40
C LEU A 26 3.02 10.84 12.49
N LEU A 27 2.96 9.52 12.28
CA LEU A 27 3.56 8.54 13.19
C LEU A 27 5.09 8.59 13.19
N ILE A 28 5.72 8.87 12.04
CA ILE A 28 7.19 8.97 11.92
C ILE A 28 7.70 10.31 12.46
N LEU A 29 6.93 11.39 12.30
CA LEU A 29 7.35 12.75 12.67
C LEU A 29 7.30 13.01 14.19
N LEU A 30 6.50 12.25 14.94
CA LEU A 30 6.54 12.28 16.40
C LEU A 30 7.75 11.50 16.92
N PRO A 31 8.46 11.97 17.96
CA PRO A 31 9.65 11.32 18.50
C PRO A 31 9.27 10.05 19.28
N PHE A 32 8.97 8.96 18.57
CA PHE A 32 8.70 7.63 19.13
C PHE A 32 9.98 6.76 19.18
N PRO A 33 10.06 5.79 20.12
CA PRO A 33 11.20 4.87 20.22
C PRO A 33 11.41 4.12 18.91
N PHE A 34 12.66 4.07 18.46
CA PHE A 34 13.12 3.49 17.19
C PHE A 34 12.41 2.18 16.77
N TRP A 35 12.15 1.28 17.71
CA TRP A 35 11.46 0.01 17.45
C TRP A 35 10.00 0.17 17.04
N ALA A 36 9.28 1.16 17.59
CA ALA A 36 7.92 1.46 17.17
C ALA A 36 7.89 1.97 15.72
N ASN A 37 8.85 2.82 15.34
CA ASN A 37 8.97 3.31 13.97
C ASN A 37 9.29 2.18 12.99
N LEU A 38 10.18 1.26 13.37
CA LEU A 38 10.51 0.09 12.55
C LEU A 38 9.29 -0.83 12.35
N LEU A 39 8.52 -1.09 13.41
CA LEU A 39 7.31 -1.89 13.35
C LEU A 39 6.18 -1.20 12.57
N ILE A 40 6.08 0.11 12.58
CA ILE A 40 5.10 0.85 11.77
C ILE A 40 5.49 0.78 10.29
N LEU A 41 6.76 1.05 9.99
CA LEU A 41 7.29 1.06 8.63
C LEU A 41 7.18 -0.32 7.94
N LEU A 42 7.43 -1.40 8.67
CA LEU A 42 7.35 -2.77 8.14
C LEU A 42 5.96 -3.39 8.36
N GLY A 43 5.37 -3.17 9.53
CA GLY A 43 4.14 -3.80 9.96
C GLY A 43 2.91 -3.29 9.23
N ILE A 44 2.82 -2.00 8.91
CA ILE A 44 1.67 -1.49 8.15
C ILE A 44 1.65 -2.07 6.73
N PRO A 45 2.75 -2.03 5.94
CA PRO A 45 2.77 -2.68 4.63
C PRO A 45 2.57 -4.20 4.70
N ALA A 46 3.16 -4.87 5.70
CA ALA A 46 2.98 -6.32 5.87
C ALA A 46 1.53 -6.67 6.21
N ALA A 47 0.90 -5.98 7.16
CA ALA A 47 -0.49 -6.18 7.53
C ALA A 47 -1.42 -5.86 6.36
N ALA A 48 -1.19 -4.75 5.65
CA ALA A 48 -1.93 -4.41 4.44
C ALA A 48 -1.82 -5.51 3.37
N TYR A 49 -0.63 -6.07 3.17
CA TYR A 49 -0.41 -7.16 2.21
C TYR A 49 -1.10 -8.47 2.62
N LEU A 50 -1.17 -8.75 3.93
CA LEU A 50 -1.87 -9.92 4.47
C LEU A 50 -3.39 -9.76 4.42
N MET A 51 -3.90 -8.54 4.57
CA MET A 51 -5.32 -8.21 4.43
C MET A 51 -5.80 -8.18 2.97
N LEU A 52 -4.88 -8.16 1.99
CA LEU A 52 -5.26 -8.28 0.58
C LEU A 52 -5.97 -9.61 0.34
N ASP A 53 -7.12 -9.52 -0.32
CA ASP A 53 -7.83 -10.68 -0.83
C ASP A 53 -6.89 -11.51 -1.75
N PRO A 54 -6.90 -12.86 -1.69
CA PRO A 54 -5.99 -13.69 -2.48
C PRO A 54 -6.01 -13.39 -3.98
N SER A 55 -7.12 -12.85 -4.51
CA SER A 55 -7.25 -12.40 -5.89
C SER A 55 -6.33 -11.20 -6.20
N GLN A 56 -6.29 -10.19 -5.33
CA GLN A 56 -5.47 -8.99 -5.47
C GLN A 56 -3.98 -9.32 -5.30
N ARG A 57 -3.66 -10.18 -4.31
CA ARG A 57 -2.29 -10.65 -4.07
C ARG A 57 -1.71 -11.40 -5.26
N ARG A 58 -2.51 -12.25 -5.91
CA ARG A 58 -2.10 -12.98 -7.13
C ARG A 58 -1.83 -12.03 -8.31
N ARG A 59 -2.65 -10.99 -8.47
CA ARG A 59 -2.48 -9.98 -9.51
C ARG A 59 -1.21 -9.16 -9.28
N LEU A 60 -0.99 -8.68 -8.06
CA LEU A 60 0.23 -7.97 -7.66
C LEU A 60 1.49 -8.80 -7.91
N ARG A 61 1.48 -10.09 -7.54
CA ARG A 61 2.62 -10.99 -7.74
C ARG A 61 2.92 -11.25 -9.21
N ARG A 62 1.90 -11.28 -10.08
CA ARG A 62 2.09 -11.38 -11.54
C ARG A 62 2.69 -10.10 -12.13
N VAL A 63 2.21 -8.93 -11.71
CA VAL A 63 2.74 -7.63 -12.15
C VAL A 63 4.18 -7.46 -11.69
N SER A 64 4.45 -7.69 -10.41
CA SER A 64 5.80 -7.59 -9.84
C SER A 64 6.82 -8.51 -10.54
N ARG A 65 6.43 -9.74 -10.91
CA ARG A 65 7.33 -10.62 -11.69
C ARG A 65 7.63 -10.13 -13.11
N LYS A 66 6.74 -9.37 -13.75
CA LYS A 66 7.03 -8.75 -15.06
C LYS A 66 7.99 -7.58 -14.91
N GLU A 67 7.87 -6.81 -13.83
CA GLU A 67 8.74 -5.67 -13.54
C GLU A 67 10.16 -6.08 -13.11
N LEU A 68 10.35 -7.31 -12.61
CA LEU A 68 11.65 -7.87 -12.21
C LEU A 68 12.40 -8.56 -13.37
N GLY A 69 11.72 -8.83 -14.48
CA GLY A 69 12.30 -9.43 -15.68
C GLY A 69 12.51 -8.45 -16.83
N ARG A 70 12.36 -7.14 -16.56
CA ARG A 70 12.65 -6.03 -17.49
C ARG A 70 13.90 -5.29 -17.06
#